data_AF-A0A973F3X3-F1
#
_entry.id   AF-A0A973F3X3-F1
#
_cell.length_a   1.000
_cell.length_b   1.000
_cell.length_c   1.000
_cell.angle_alpha   90.00
_cell.angle_beta   90.00
_cell.angle_gamma   90.00
#
_symmetry.space_group_name_H-M   'P 1'
#
loop_
_entity.id
_entity.type
_entity.pdbx_description
1 polymer ?
#
loop_
_entity_poly.entity_id
_entity_poly.type
_entity_poly.pdbx_seq_one_letter_code
_entity_poly.pdbx_strand_id
1 'polypeptide(L)' 'METKTNELGVITHSEAHEQAVAGGASCPFCGSENTYGISRVVGYYSPINNWNLGKQEEFEARQVGDYKL' A
#
# COMPACT_ATOMS: atom_id res chain seq x y z
N MET A 1 3.70 3.64 -22.77
CA MET A 1 4.61 3.48 -21.61
C MET A 1 5.88 4.22 -21.95
N GLU A 2 5.87 5.54 -21.85
CA GLU A 2 7.03 6.35 -22.19
C GLU A 2 7.56 6.97 -20.89
N THR A 3 8.62 6.40 -20.35
CA THR A 3 9.38 6.99 -19.26
C THR A 3 10.15 8.18 -19.80
N LYS A 4 9.75 9.40 -19.46
CA LYS A 4 10.55 10.59 -19.71
C LYS A 4 11.47 10.83 -18.51
N THR A 5 12.73 10.46 -18.67
CA THR A 5 13.83 10.85 -17.78
C THR A 5 14.23 12.29 -18.09
N ASN A 6 14.30 13.16 -17.07
CA ASN A 6 15.05 14.40 -17.16
C ASN A 6 16.47 14.22 -16.61
N GLU A 7 17.35 15.15 -16.97
CA GLU A 7 18.82 15.06 -16.87
C GLU A 7 19.40 15.03 -15.45
N LEU A 8 18.58 14.81 -14.42
CA LEU A 8 19.01 14.68 -13.02
C LEU A 8 18.83 13.25 -12.45
N GLY A 9 18.43 12.27 -13.27
CA GLY A 9 18.39 10.87 -12.86
C GLY A 9 17.38 10.55 -11.76
N VAL A 10 16.47 11.48 -11.43
CA VAL A 10 15.38 11.22 -10.50
C VAL A 10 14.18 10.74 -11.28
N ILE A 11 13.93 9.43 -11.23
CA ILE A 11 12.68 8.84 -11.68
C ILE A 11 11.61 9.22 -10.65
N THR A 12 11.06 10.42 -10.76
CA THR A 12 9.80 10.75 -10.11
C THR A 12 8.69 10.16 -10.98
N HIS A 13 8.32 8.90 -10.74
CA HIS A 13 7.00 8.46 -11.17
C HIS A 13 6.00 9.30 -10.36
N SER A 14 5.33 10.22 -11.06
CA SER A 14 4.22 10.98 -10.54
C SER A 14 3.18 10.03 -9.95
N GLU A 15 2.84 10.27 -8.67
CA GLU A 15 1.66 9.76 -7.98
C GLU A 15 1.74 8.29 -7.56
N ALA A 16 2.16 8.07 -6.30
CA ALA A 16 1.76 6.87 -5.59
C ALA A 16 0.22 6.79 -5.62
N HIS A 17 -0.33 5.82 -6.35
CA HIS A 17 -1.78 5.62 -6.40
C HIS A 17 -2.24 5.08 -5.03
N GLU A 18 -2.78 5.96 -4.17
CA GLU A 18 -3.29 5.64 -2.82
C GLU A 18 -4.62 4.88 -2.87
N GLN A 19 -4.65 3.71 -3.49
CA GLN A 19 -5.88 2.92 -3.59
C GLN A 19 -5.69 1.56 -2.93
N ALA A 20 -6.58 1.27 -1.98
CA ALA A 20 -6.61 0.02 -1.26
C ALA A 20 -7.03 -1.10 -2.20
N VAL A 21 -6.06 -1.74 -2.85
CA VAL A 21 -6.32 -2.95 -3.62
C VAL A 21 -6.35 -4.12 -2.65
N ALA A 22 -7.54 -4.68 -2.44
CA ALA A 22 -7.70 -5.93 -1.73
C ALA A 22 -7.11 -7.07 -2.59
N GLY A 23 -5.82 -7.38 -2.40
CA GLY A 23 -5.20 -8.62 -2.88
C GLY A 23 -4.65 -8.61 -4.32
N GLY A 24 -4.32 -7.46 -4.90
CA GLY A 24 -3.66 -7.40 -6.20
C GLY A 24 -2.14 -7.33 -6.06
N ALA A 25 -1.41 -8.22 -6.76
CA ALA A 25 0.05 -8.18 -6.87
C ALA A 25 0.57 -7.03 -7.76
N SER A 26 -0.33 -6.35 -8.47
CA SER A 26 -0.01 -5.25 -9.38
C SER A 26 -1.02 -4.11 -9.27
N CYS A 27 -0.54 -2.90 -9.52
CA CYS A 27 -1.36 -1.69 -9.52
C CYS A 27 -2.33 -1.68 -10.71
N PRO A 28 -3.66 -1.52 -10.50
CA PRO A 28 -4.62 -1.52 -11.60
C PRO A 28 -4.56 -0.28 -12.51
N PHE A 29 -3.86 0.78 -12.09
CA PHE A 29 -3.72 2.03 -12.87
C PHE A 29 -2.57 1.98 -13.87
N CYS A 30 -1.45 1.37 -13.46
CA CYS A 30 -0.21 1.41 -14.24
C CYS A 30 0.43 0.04 -14.47
N GLY A 31 -0.12 -1.03 -13.87
CA GLY A 31 0.42 -2.38 -13.96
C GLY A 31 1.69 -2.63 -13.15
N SER A 32 2.15 -1.65 -12.36
CA SER A 32 3.37 -1.79 -11.54
C SER A 32 3.22 -2.91 -10.51
N GLU A 33 4.23 -3.78 -10.42
CA GLU A 33 4.35 -4.81 -9.37
C GLU A 33 4.91 -4.24 -8.05
N ASN A 34 5.40 -2.99 -8.06
CA ASN A 34 5.90 -2.31 -6.87
C ASN A 34 4.74 -1.73 -6.05
N THR A 35 3.95 -2.60 -5.45
CA THR A 35 2.85 -2.27 -4.56
C THR A 35 3.13 -2.78 -3.15
N TYR A 36 2.73 -2.01 -2.13
CA TYR A 36 2.84 -2.42 -0.73
C TYR A 36 1.54 -2.16 0.03
N GLY A 37 1.21 -3.06 0.95
CA GLY A 37 0.04 -2.90 1.82
C GLY A 37 0.30 -1.90 2.95
N ILE A 38 -0.64 -1.00 3.18
CA ILE A 38 -0.68 -0.11 4.34
C ILE A 38 -1.92 -0.40 5.18
N SER A 39 -1.81 -0.28 6.50
CA SER A 39 -2.94 -0.45 7.43
C SER A 39 -2.87 0.57 8.56
N ARG A 40 -4.03 0.90 9.15
CA ARG A 40 -4.12 1.86 10.24
C ARG A 40 -3.82 1.19 11.58
N VAL A 41 -2.96 1.84 12.37
CA VAL A 41 -2.59 1.43 13.73
C VAL A 41 -2.75 2.64 14.64
N VAL A 42 -3.62 2.56 15.65
CA VAL A 42 -3.83 3.60 16.68
C VAL A 42 -3.88 5.03 16.10
N GLY A 43 -4.56 5.20 14.96
CA GLY A 43 -4.80 6.52 14.37
C GLY A 43 -3.96 6.88 13.14
N TYR A 44 -2.81 6.24 12.87
CA TYR A 44 -1.95 6.54 11.72
C TYR A 44 -1.78 5.34 10.77
N TYR A 45 -1.39 5.59 9.50
CA TYR A 45 -1.13 4.53 8.52
C TYR A 45 0.32 4.05 8.58
N SER A 46 0.53 2.74 8.46
CA SER A 46 1.84 2.11 8.50
C SER A 46 1.96 0.99 7.44
N PRO A 47 3.13 0.81 6.79
CA PRO A 47 3.38 -0.30 5.87
C PRO A 47 3.39 -1.64 6.60
N ILE A 48 2.55 -2.58 6.15
CA ILE A 48 2.34 -3.90 6.77
C ILE A 48 3.62 -4.76 6.66
N ASN A 49 4.35 -4.63 5.57
CA ASN A 49 5.62 -5.34 5.33
C ASN A 49 6.71 -5.04 6.39
N ASN A 50 6.63 -3.91 7.09
CA ASN A 50 7.57 -3.54 8.14
C ASN A 50 7.12 -4.02 9.55
N TRP A 51 5.99 -4.72 9.66
CA TRP A 51 5.49 -5.17 10.95
C TRP A 51 6.21 -6.42 11.42
N ASN A 52 6.46 -6.51 12.73
CA ASN A 52 6.97 -7.75 13.34
C ASN A 52 5.90 -8.86 13.32
N LEU A 53 6.32 -10.09 13.59
CA LEU A 53 5.43 -11.26 13.53
C LEU A 53 4.16 -11.09 14.37
N GLY A 54 4.30 -10.65 15.63
CA GLY A 54 3.15 -10.48 16.53
C GLY A 54 2.12 -9.45 16.03
N LYS A 55 2.56 -8.38 15.35
CA LYS A 55 1.63 -7.42 14.73
C LYS A 55 0.95 -7.99 13.48
N GLN A 56 1.63 -8.85 12.73
CA GLN A 56 1.01 -9.54 11.59
C GLN A 56 -0.06 -10.51 12.08
N GLU A 57 0.22 -11.29 13.13
CA GLU A 57 -0.76 -12.17 13.77
C GLU A 57 -1.94 -11.39 14.35
N GLU A 58 -1.69 -10.26 15.04
CA GLU A 58 -2.75 -9.37 15.51
C GLU A 58 -3.62 -8.87 14.35
N PHE A 59 -3.00 -8.50 13.22
CA PHE A 59 -3.70 -8.02 12.04
C PHE A 59 -4.58 -9.09 11.40
N GLU A 60 -4.07 -10.31 11.26
CA GLU A 60 -4.82 -11.46 10.75
C GLU A 60 -6.02 -11.81 11.64
N ALA A 61 -5.89 -11.60 12.96
CA ALA A 61 -6.97 -11.81 13.91
C ALA A 61 -8.04 -10.70 13.92
N ARG A 62 -7.84 -9.57 13.22
CA ARG A 62 -8.82 -8.46 13.21
C ARG A 62 -10.09 -8.87 12.49
N GLN A 63 -11.23 -8.49 13.08
CA GLN A 63 -12.54 -8.67 12.49
C GLN A 63 -13.05 -7.37 11.87
N VAL A 64 -13.72 -7.47 10.73
CA VAL A 64 -14.44 -6.35 10.14
C VAL A 64 -15.65 -6.07 11.01
N GLY A 65 -15.70 -4.87 11.62
CA GLY A 65 -16.83 -4.46 12.44
C GLY A 65 -17.99 -3.94 11.58
N ASP A 66 -19.22 -4.35 11.88
CA ASP A 66 -20.46 -3.77 11.35
C ASP A 66 -20.96 -2.66 12.29
N TYR A 67 -20.30 -1.50 12.24
CA TYR A 67 -20.70 -0.34 13.05
C TYR A 67 -21.79 0.44 12.32
N LYS A 68 -23.03 0.35 12.83
CA LYS A 68 -24.15 1.19 12.38
C LYS A 68 -24.07 2.54 13.12
N LEU A 69 -24.05 3.63 12.35
CA LEU A 69 -24.08 5.00 12.85
C LEU A 69 -25.49 5.40 13.30
#